data_AF-A0A838IXX5-F1
#
_entry.id   AF-A0A838IXX5-F1
#
_cell.length_a   1.000
_cell.length_b   1.000
_cell.length_c   1.000
_cell.angle_alpha   90.00
_cell.angle_beta   90.00
_cell.angle_gamma   90.00
#
_symmetry.space_group_name_H-M   'P 1'
#
loop_
_entity.id
_entity.type
_entity.pdbx_description
1 polymer ?
#
loop_
_entity_poly.entity_id
_entity_poly.type
_entity_poly.pdbx_seq_one_letter_code
_entity_poly.pdbx_strand_id
1 'polypeptide(L)'
;VGAMILLTIVGSIVMAIVTAIRAEMTGEGSAGDIDRKDERDARIEAHGDRVAFYVSSVFMVGVLTMAMLEVPHFWIGNGTFVAFVVAGLVGAAAKLTSYRRGF
;
A
#
# COMPACT_ATOMS: atom_id res chain seq x y z
N VAL A 1 17.06 20.45 9.66
CA VAL A 1 16.21 20.45 8.45
C VAL A 1 15.85 19.04 7.98
N GLY A 2 16.82 18.15 7.71
CA GLY A 2 16.54 16.77 7.28
C GLY A 2 15.70 15.93 8.24
N ALA A 3 15.94 16.05 9.55
CA ALA A 3 15.12 15.37 10.57
C ALA A 3 13.66 15.83 10.60
N MET A 4 13.40 17.12 10.35
CA MET A 4 12.02 17.62 10.25
C MET A 4 11.32 17.08 9.02
N ILE A 5 11.97 17.09 7.85
CA ILE A 5 11.40 16.58 6.60
C ILE A 5 11.03 15.09 6.74
N LEU A 6 11.91 14.29 7.34
CA LEU A 6 11.64 12.88 7.62
C LEU A 6 10.44 12.70 8.56
N LEU A 7 10.35 13.49 9.63
CA LEU A 7 9.23 13.44 10.57
C LEU A 7 7.90 13.84 9.91
N THR A 8 7.88 14.84 9.03
CA THR A 8 6.64 15.24 8.34
C THR A 8 6.18 14.18 7.34
N ILE A 9 7.10 13.58 6.59
CA ILE A 9 6.78 12.51 5.64
C ILE A 9 6.22 11.31 6.40
N VAL A 10 6.95 10.81 7.41
CA VAL A 10 6.50 9.66 8.21
C VAL A 10 5.19 9.99 8.92
N GLY A 11 5.06 11.17 9.53
CA GLY A 11 3.83 11.61 10.19
C GLY A 11 2.63 11.68 9.25
N SER A 12 2.80 12.16 8.02
CA SER A 12 1.72 12.23 7.04
C SER A 12 1.26 10.85 6.57
N ILE A 13 2.19 9.91 6.37
CA ILE A 13 1.89 8.53 5.98
C ILE A 13 1.13 7.83 7.10
N VAL A 14 1.61 7.94 8.35
CA VAL A 14 0.95 7.34 9.51
C VAL A 14 -0.45 7.91 9.71
N MET A 15 -0.63 9.23 9.58
CA MET A 15 -1.95 9.86 9.69
C MET A 15 -2.91 9.41 8.58
N ALA A 16 -2.42 9.26 7.34
CA ALA A 16 -3.23 8.77 6.23
C ALA A 16 -3.71 7.34 6.49
N ILE A 17 -2.81 6.44 6.94
CA ILE A 17 -3.14 5.05 7.28
C ILE A 17 -4.17 4.98 8.41
N VAL A 18 -3.94 5.71 9.50
CA VAL A 18 -4.86 5.71 10.66
C VAL A 18 -6.24 6.24 10.29
N THR A 19 -6.29 7.27 9.43
CA THR A 19 -7.57 7.86 8.98
C THR A 19 -8.35 6.89 8.09
N ALA A 20 -7.66 6.18 7.19
CA ALA A 20 -8.27 5.15 6.35
C ALA A 20 -8.85 4.00 7.19
N ILE A 21 -8.07 3.45 8.13
CA ILE A 21 -8.53 2.38 9.03
C ILE A 21 -9.73 2.83 9.87
N ARG A 22 -9.70 4.07 10.39
CA ARG A 22 -10.82 4.60 11.19
C ARG A 22 -12.11 4.74 10.37
N ALA A 23 -12.01 5.16 9.10
CA ALA A 23 -13.17 5.31 8.24
C ALA A 23 -13.84 3.97 7.93
N GLU A 24 -13.03 2.92 7.71
CA GLU A 24 -13.50 1.54 7.54
C GLU A 24 -14.26 1.04 8.77
N MET A 25 -13.72 1.31 9.97
CA MET A 25 -14.27 0.84 11.24
C MET A 25 -15.63 1.47 11.62
N THR A 26 -15.94 2.66 11.12
CA THR A 26 -17.17 3.39 11.50
C THR A 26 -18.42 2.98 10.72
N GLY A 27 -18.32 2.01 9.81
CA GLY A 27 -19.40 1.27 9.14
C GLY A 27 -20.84 1.77 9.33
N GLU A 28 -21.30 2.64 8.43
CA GLU A 28 -22.72 3.03 8.33
C GLU A 28 -23.34 2.45 7.05
N GLY A 29 -24.17 1.40 7.17
CA GLY A 29 -25.07 0.96 6.10
C GLY A 29 -25.84 -0.36 6.32
N SER A 30 -27.14 -0.34 6.02
CA SER A 30 -28.19 -1.39 5.92
C SER A 30 -27.82 -2.88 5.58
N ALA A 31 -28.06 -3.76 6.56
CA ALA A 31 -27.62 -5.16 6.70
C ALA A 31 -27.88 -6.22 5.58
N GLY A 32 -28.64 -5.96 4.51
CA GLY A 32 -28.95 -7.00 3.51
C GLY A 32 -28.14 -6.91 2.21
N ASP A 33 -27.93 -5.68 1.74
CA ASP A 33 -27.14 -5.35 0.55
C ASP A 33 -25.74 -4.85 0.94
N ILE A 34 -25.57 -4.39 2.19
CA ILE A 34 -24.27 -4.09 2.77
C ILE A 34 -23.46 -5.36 2.99
N ASP A 35 -24.03 -6.44 3.54
CA ASP A 35 -23.24 -7.63 3.88
C ASP A 35 -22.54 -8.26 2.64
N ARG A 36 -23.25 -8.35 1.51
CA ARG A 36 -22.67 -8.85 0.25
C ARG A 36 -21.71 -7.85 -0.41
N LYS A 37 -21.91 -6.54 -0.21
CA LYS A 37 -21.04 -5.49 -0.70
C LYS A 37 -19.75 -5.41 0.12
N ASP A 38 -19.85 -5.51 1.44
CA ASP A 38 -18.73 -5.57 2.40
C ASP A 38 -17.86 -6.79 2.15
N GLU A 39 -18.45 -7.97 1.94
CA GLU A 39 -17.69 -9.15 1.55
C GLU A 39 -16.92 -8.95 0.24
N ARG A 40 -17.53 -8.30 -0.76
CA ARG A 40 -16.88 -8.04 -2.04
C ARG A 40 -15.75 -7.02 -1.88
N ASP A 41 -16.01 -5.93 -1.17
CA ASP A 41 -15.07 -4.84 -1.01
C ASP A 41 -13.87 -5.32 -0.16
N ALA A 42 -14.10 -6.16 0.87
CA ALA A 42 -13.04 -6.85 1.61
C ALA A 42 -12.21 -7.82 0.74
N ARG A 43 -12.87 -8.57 -0.17
CA ARG A 43 -12.15 -9.44 -1.13
C ARG A 43 -11.29 -8.63 -2.10
N ILE A 44 -11.81 -7.50 -2.60
CA ILE A 44 -11.08 -6.60 -3.50
C ILE A 44 -9.89 -5.97 -2.76
N GLU A 45 -10.09 -5.56 -1.52
CA GLU A 45 -9.03 -5.02 -0.68
C GLU A 45 -7.92 -6.03 -0.47
N ALA A 46 -8.26 -7.24 0.00
CA ALA A 46 -7.31 -8.32 0.22
C ALA A 46 -6.58 -8.74 -1.08
N HIS A 47 -7.27 -8.69 -2.22
CA HIS A 47 -6.65 -8.96 -3.52
C HIS A 47 -5.62 -7.88 -3.88
N GLY A 48 -5.98 -6.60 -3.76
CA GLY A 48 -5.07 -5.49 -4.03
C GLY A 48 -3.85 -5.49 -3.11
N ASP A 49 -4.05 -5.79 -1.83
CA ASP A 49 -2.98 -5.86 -0.84
C ASP A 49 -2.03 -7.04 -1.10
N ARG A 50 -2.58 -8.18 -1.52
CA ARG A 50 -1.77 -9.34 -1.92
C ARG A 50 -0.92 -9.04 -3.16
N VAL A 51 -1.50 -8.35 -4.16
CA VAL A 51 -0.76 -7.92 -5.35
C VAL A 51 0.35 -6.94 -4.96
N ALA A 52 0.04 -5.92 -4.15
CA ALA A 52 1.03 -4.97 -3.66
C ALA A 52 2.15 -5.66 -2.89
N PHE A 53 1.83 -6.62 -2.03
CA PHE A 53 2.80 -7.41 -1.27
C PHE A 53 3.76 -8.19 -2.16
N TYR A 54 3.26 -8.88 -3.20
CA TYR A 54 4.14 -9.59 -4.11
C TYR A 54 5.03 -8.66 -4.91
N VAL A 55 4.49 -7.53 -5.39
CA VAL A 55 5.27 -6.53 -6.11
C VAL A 55 6.38 -5.97 -5.22
N SER A 56 6.05 -5.50 -4.02
CA SER A 56 7.05 -4.97 -3.09
C SER A 56 8.10 -6.01 -2.71
N SER A 57 7.71 -7.27 -2.52
CA SER A 57 8.62 -8.38 -2.23
C SER A 57 9.68 -8.55 -3.32
N VAL A 58 9.27 -8.53 -4.61
CA VAL A 58 10.20 -8.63 -5.74
C VAL A 58 11.17 -7.46 -5.78
N PHE A 59 10.68 -6.23 -5.60
CA PHE A 59 11.55 -5.05 -5.56
C PHE A 59 12.50 -5.05 -4.35
N MET A 60 12.06 -5.55 -3.19
CA MET A 60 12.89 -5.67 -1.99
C MET A 60 14.04 -6.65 -2.16
N VAL A 61 13.90 -7.70 -2.99
CA VAL A 61 15.05 -8.53 -3.39
C VAL A 61 16.10 -7.70 -4.14
N GLY A 62 15.66 -6.77 -4.99
CA GLY A 62 16.55 -5.81 -5.64
C GLY A 62 17.25 -4.87 -4.65
N VAL A 63 16.52 -4.33 -3.67
CA VAL A 63 17.09 -3.49 -2.60
C VAL A 63 18.08 -4.27 -1.74
N LEU A 64 17.78 -5.52 -1.40
CA LEU A 64 18.69 -6.40 -0.66
C LEU A 64 19.96 -6.67 -1.48
N THR A 65 19.83 -6.87 -2.79
CA THR A 65 20.97 -7.01 -3.70
C THR A 65 21.82 -5.74 -3.71
N MET A 66 21.21 -4.55 -3.72
CA MET A 66 21.95 -3.28 -3.60
C MET A 66 22.71 -3.18 -2.27
N ALA A 67 22.11 -3.64 -1.17
CA ALA A 67 22.77 -3.68 0.13
C ALA A 67 23.97 -4.65 0.15
N MET A 68 23.82 -5.84 -0.45
CA MET A 68 24.90 -6.83 -0.58
C MET A 68 26.06 -6.33 -1.46
N LEU A 69 25.77 -5.48 -2.45
CA LEU A 69 26.75 -4.86 -3.32
C LEU A 69 27.35 -3.56 -2.75
N GLU A 70 27.04 -3.24 -1.48
CA GLU A 70 27.50 -2.01 -0.79
C GLU A 70 27.21 -0.73 -1.59
N VAL A 71 26.09 -0.70 -2.31
CA VAL A 71 25.66 0.47 -3.07
C VAL A 71 25.46 1.65 -2.11
N PRO A 72 25.76 2.90 -2.52
CA PRO A 72 25.61 4.06 -1.66
C PRO A 72 24.22 4.12 -1.00
N HIS A 73 24.16 4.40 0.30
CA HIS A 73 22.92 4.39 1.08
C HIS A 73 21.81 5.28 0.50
N PHE A 74 22.19 6.35 -0.19
CA PHE A 74 21.26 7.19 -0.95
C PHE A 74 20.41 6.37 -1.94
N TRP A 75 21.04 5.48 -2.71
CA TRP A 75 20.34 4.66 -3.70
C TRP A 75 19.54 3.54 -3.06
N ILE A 76 20.03 2.94 -1.97
CA ILE A 76 19.28 1.93 -1.22
C ILE A 76 17.98 2.52 -0.65
N GLY A 77 18.05 3.72 -0.08
CA GLY A 77 16.88 4.44 0.41
C GLY A 77 15.88 4.78 -0.70
N ASN A 78 16.36 5.31 -1.82
CA ASN A 78 15.50 5.61 -2.97
C ASN A 78 14.91 4.34 -3.61
N GLY A 79 15.69 3.26 -3.72
CA GLY A 79 15.21 1.97 -4.21
C GLY A 79 14.11 1.39 -3.33
N THR A 80 14.26 1.51 -2.01
CA THR A 80 13.24 1.15 -1.02
C THR A 80 11.97 1.97 -1.22
N PHE A 81 12.11 3.28 -1.36
CA PHE A 81 10.97 4.18 -1.59
C PHE A 81 10.22 3.83 -2.89
N VAL A 82 10.96 3.69 -4.00
CA VAL A 82 10.39 3.32 -5.32
C VAL A 82 9.67 1.98 -5.25
N ALA A 83 10.24 0.98 -4.57
CA ALA A 83 9.61 -0.32 -4.39
C ALA A 83 8.21 -0.23 -3.77
N PHE A 84 8.07 0.54 -2.68
CA PHE A 84 6.79 0.71 -2.01
C PHE A 84 5.82 1.58 -2.80
N VAL A 85 6.30 2.64 -3.46
CA VAL A 85 5.46 3.48 -4.33
C VAL A 85 4.88 2.65 -5.47
N VAL A 86 5.71 1.88 -6.17
CA VAL A 86 5.26 1.01 -7.27
C VAL A 86 4.29 -0.05 -6.76
N ALA A 87 4.59 -0.71 -5.65
CA ALA A 87 3.68 -1.69 -5.05
C ALA A 87 2.31 -1.09 -4.70
N GLY A 88 2.27 0.09 -4.10
CA GLY A 88 1.03 0.80 -3.78
C GLY A 88 0.24 1.18 -5.03
N LEU A 89 0.91 1.68 -6.07
CA LEU A 89 0.28 2.01 -7.35
C LEU A 89 -0.31 0.78 -8.04
N VAL A 90 0.43 -0.34 -8.07
CA VAL A 90 -0.06 -1.58 -8.67
C VAL A 90 -1.22 -2.16 -7.85
N GLY A 91 -1.14 -2.14 -6.51
CA GLY A 91 -2.24 -2.54 -5.63
C GLY A 91 -3.51 -1.70 -5.86
N ALA A 92 -3.37 -0.38 -5.95
CA ALA A 92 -4.48 0.53 -6.25
C ALA A 92 -5.05 0.28 -7.66
N ALA A 93 -4.20 0.06 -8.67
CA ALA A 93 -4.64 -0.28 -10.02
C ALA A 93 -5.36 -1.64 -10.07
N ALA A 94 -4.91 -2.62 -9.29
CA ALA A 94 -5.58 -3.91 -9.14
C ALA A 94 -6.98 -3.74 -8.53
N LYS A 95 -7.09 -2.99 -7.41
CA LYS A 95 -8.39 -2.66 -6.80
C LYS A 95 -9.31 -1.97 -7.80
N LEU A 96 -8.81 -0.95 -8.52
CA LEU A 96 -9.59 -0.22 -9.53
C LEU A 96 -10.04 -1.13 -10.70
N THR A 97 -9.19 -2.04 -11.14
CA THR A 97 -9.52 -2.99 -12.21
C THR A 97 -10.60 -3.97 -11.76
N SER A 98 -10.51 -4.48 -10.53
CA SER A 98 -11.53 -5.36 -9.93
C SER A 98 -12.88 -4.65 -9.77
N TYR A 99 -12.87 -3.38 -9.35
CA TYR A 99 -14.09 -2.56 -9.30
C TYR A 99 -14.73 -2.36 -10.67
N ARG A 100 -13.91 -2.19 -11.73
CA ARG A 100 -14.41 -1.92 -13.09
C ARG A 100 -14.85 -3.16 -13.85
N ARG A 101 -14.17 -4.29 -13.68
CA ARG A 101 -14.46 -5.52 -14.43
C ARG A 101 -15.49 -6.41 -13.75
N GLY A 102 -15.83 -6.13 -12.49
CA GLY A 102 -16.58 -7.06 -11.66
C GLY A 102 -15.65 -8.22 -11.25
N PHE A 103 -15.71 -8.58 -9.98
CA PHE A 103 -15.08 -9.79 -9.47
C PHE A 103 -16.08 -10.94 -9.54
#